data_AF-A0A1J5J150-F1
#
_entry.id   AF-A0A1J5J150-F1
#
_cell.length_a   1.000
_cell.length_b   1.000
_cell.length_c   1.000
_cell.angle_alpha   90.00
_cell.angle_beta   90.00
_cell.angle_gamma   90.00
#
_symmetry.space_group_name_H-M   'P 1'
#
loop_
_entity.id
_entity.type
_entity.pdbx_description
1 polymer ?
#
loop_
_entity_poly.entity_id
_entity_poly.type
_entity_poly.pdbx_seq_one_letter_code
_entity_poly.pdbx_strand_id
1 'polypeptide(L)' 'MKKTYVGYSQDVKARFIQHCKGEVKSTAHRRPLELIFTEEFETMHEAKKRELWWKSGAGRRKLKKLFEKGFKI' A
#
# COMPACT_ATOMS: atom_id res chain seq x y z
N MET A 1 15.48 3.57 -7.70
CA MET A 1 14.54 2.43 -7.53
C MET A 1 13.24 2.94 -6.91
N LYS A 2 12.09 2.78 -7.58
CA LYS A 2 10.79 3.23 -7.03
C LYS A 2 10.43 2.36 -5.81
N LYS A 3 10.22 2.98 -4.65
CA LYS A 3 9.87 2.28 -3.40
C LYS A 3 8.35 2.22 -3.27
N THR A 4 7.80 1.05 -2.93
CA THR A 4 6.37 0.88 -2.60
C THR A 4 6.13 1.09 -1.11
N TYR A 5 4.89 1.42 -0.75
CA TYR A 5 4.43 1.46 0.64
C TYR A 5 3.32 0.41 0.76
N VAL A 6 3.32 -0.34 1.87
CA VAL A 6 2.32 -1.37 2.17
C VAL A 6 1.85 -1.13 3.59
N GLY A 7 0.53 -1.06 3.76
CA GLY A 7 -0.16 -0.89 5.03
C GLY A 7 -1.57 -1.46 4.95
N TYR A 8 -2.24 -1.52 6.10
CA TYR A 8 -3.67 -1.76 6.18
C TYR A 8 -4.35 -0.64 6.99
N SER A 9 -5.65 -0.47 6.80
CA SER A 9 -6.48 0.50 7.50
C SER A 9 -7.93 0.02 7.50
N GLN A 10 -8.71 0.43 8.50
CA GLN A 10 -10.17 0.28 8.47
C GLN A 10 -10.80 1.29 7.49
N ASP A 11 -10.19 2.48 7.34
CA ASP A 11 -10.56 3.46 6.33
C ASP A 11 -9.35 3.73 5.43
N VAL A 12 -9.37 3.12 4.24
CA VAL A 12 -8.29 3.24 3.25
C VAL A 12 -8.30 4.63 2.60
N LYS A 13 -9.46 5.26 2.43
CA LYS A 13 -9.60 6.57 1.80
C LYS A 13 -9.00 7.65 2.69
N ALA A 14 -9.39 7.70 3.96
CA ALA A 14 -8.84 8.64 4.92
C ALA A 14 -7.32 8.47 5.06
N ARG A 15 -6.84 7.22 5.15
CA ARG A 15 -5.40 6.94 5.24
C ARG A 15 -4.63 7.41 4.00
N PHE A 16 -5.17 7.17 2.80
CA PHE A 16 -4.55 7.64 1.56
C PHE A 16 -4.46 9.17 1.53
N ILE A 17 -5.51 9.87 1.95
CA ILE A 17 -5.52 11.33 2.03
C ILE A 17 -4.43 11.84 3.00
N GLN A 18 -4.29 11.25 4.19
CA GLN A 18 -3.23 11.61 5.15
C GLN A 18 -1.82 11.43 4.55
N HIS A 19 -1.60 10.32 3.84
CA HIS A 19 -0.35 10.05 3.15
C HIS A 19 -0.06 11.09 2.05
N CYS A 20 -1.06 11.47 1.26
CA CYS A 20 -0.95 12.50 0.22
C CYS A 20 -0.72 13.91 0.81
N LYS A 21 -1.32 14.22 1.96
CA LYS A 21 -1.07 15.47 2.70
C LYS A 21 0.30 15.51 3.37
N GLY A 22 1.00 14.38 3.49
CA GLY A 22 2.30 14.29 4.11
C GLY A 22 2.27 14.26 5.64
N GLU A 23 1.09 13.98 6.22
CA GLU A 23 0.89 13.87 7.67
C GLU A 23 1.53 12.60 8.24
N VAL A 24 1.87 11.64 7.38
CA VAL A 24 2.56 10.41 7.75
C VAL A 24 4.06 10.53 7.49
N LYS A 25 4.86 10.64 8.56
CA LYS A 25 6.33 10.80 8.51
C LYS A 25 7.03 9.84 7.56
N SER A 26 6.63 8.56 7.53
CA SER A 26 7.27 7.51 6.71
C SER A 26 7.05 7.66 5.20
N THR A 27 6.06 8.44 4.77
CA THR A 27 5.76 8.69 3.35
C THR A 27 5.79 10.17 2.99
N ALA A 28 5.97 11.08 3.96
CA ALA A 28 5.93 12.53 3.75
C ALA A 28 6.90 13.01 2.65
N HIS A 29 8.11 12.46 2.61
CA HIS A 29 9.14 12.79 1.61
C HIS A 29 9.01 12.01 0.30
N ARG A 30 7.98 11.16 0.15
CA ARG A 30 7.80 10.25 -0.99
C ARG A 30 6.63 10.66 -1.89
N ARG A 31 6.05 11.83 -1.66
CA ARG A 31 4.93 12.39 -2.42
C ARG A 31 5.40 12.90 -3.80
N PRO A 32 4.54 12.91 -4.83
CA PRO A 32 3.16 12.42 -4.82
C PRO A 32 3.06 10.88 -4.72
N LEU A 33 1.97 10.37 -4.14
CA LEU A 33 1.72 8.95 -4.00
C LEU A 33 0.55 8.54 -4.88
N GLU A 34 0.66 7.37 -5.50
CA GLU A 34 -0.39 6.76 -6.30
C GLU A 34 -0.90 5.49 -5.61
N LEU A 35 -2.22 5.32 -5.59
CA LEU A 35 -2.85 4.09 -5.10
C LEU A 35 -2.86 3.07 -6.24
N ILE A 36 -2.04 2.02 -6.11
CA ILE A 36 -1.87 0.99 -7.15
C ILE A 36 -2.84 -0.17 -6.93
N PHE A 37 -3.10 -0.51 -5.66
CA PHE A 37 -3.80 -1.74 -5.30
C PHE A 37 -4.36 -1.70 -3.88
N THR A 38 -5.57 -2.24 -3.69
CA THR A 38 -6.24 -2.41 -2.39
C THR A 38 -7.00 -3.74 -2.36
N GLU A 39 -7.07 -4.38 -1.18
CA GLU A 39 -7.87 -5.58 -0.90
C GLU A 39 -8.65 -5.31 0.40
N GLU A 40 -9.90 -5.80 0.47
CA GLU A 40 -10.74 -5.73 1.67
C GLU A 40 -10.79 -7.11 2.34
N PHE A 41 -10.90 -7.11 3.67
CA PHE A 41 -10.94 -8.32 4.50
C PHE A 41 -11.99 -8.14 5.59
N GLU A 42 -12.64 -9.24 5.98
CA GLU A 42 -13.66 -9.23 7.04
C GLU A 42 -13.03 -8.98 8.41
N THR A 43 -11.82 -9.49 8.63
CA THR A 43 -11.15 -9.36 9.93
C THR A 43 -9.83 -8.60 9.85
N MET A 44 -9.51 -7.87 10.92
CA MET A 44 -8.19 -7.22 11.07
C MET A 44 -7.04 -8.24 11.06
N HIS A 45 -7.29 -9.46 11.54
CA HIS A 45 -6.29 -10.52 11.57
C HIS A 45 -5.87 -10.94 10.16
N GLU A 46 -6.84 -11.16 9.27
CA GLU A 46 -6.58 -11.49 7.87
C GLU A 46 -5.89 -10.33 7.13
N ALA A 47 -6.36 -9.10 7.33
CA ALA A 47 -5.74 -7.91 6.76
C ALA A 47 -4.26 -7.80 7.17
N LYS A 48 -3.94 -8.02 8.45
CA LYS A 48 -2.56 -7.99 8.96
C LYS A 48 -1.71 -9.14 8.42
N LYS A 49 -2.26 -10.36 8.36
CA LYS A 49 -1.57 -11.50 7.74
C LYS A 49 -1.25 -11.22 6.28
N ARG A 50 -2.17 -10.59 5.56
CA ARG A 50 -1.97 -10.17 4.19
C ARG A 50 -0.93 -9.06 4.05
N GLU A 51 -0.96 -8.06 4.90
CA GLU A 51 0.03 -6.99 4.93
C GLU A 51 1.46 -7.56 5.10
N LEU A 52 1.65 -8.50 6.03
CA LEU A 52 2.93 -9.18 6.25
C LEU A 52 3.38 -9.94 4.99
N TRP A 53 2.45 -10.63 4.32
CA TRP A 53 2.74 -11.30 3.07
C TRP A 53 3.17 -10.30 1.98
N TRP A 54 2.50 -9.17 1.84
CA TRP A 54 2.87 -8.12 0.88
C TRP A 54 4.24 -7.49 1.18
N LYS A 55 4.62 -7.41 2.47
CA LYS A 55 5.95 -6.95 2.91
C LYS A 55 7.05 -7.99 2.67
N SER A 56 6.71 -9.26 2.51
CA SER A 56 7.66 -10.36 2.22
C SER A 56 8.31 -10.23 0.83
N GLY A 57 9.35 -11.04 0.58
CA GLY A 57 10.01 -11.07 -0.73
C GLY A 57 9.08 -11.48 -1.88
N ALA A 58 8.19 -12.45 -1.65
CA ALA A 58 7.20 -12.88 -2.65
C ALA A 58 6.18 -11.78 -2.95
N GLY A 59 5.66 -11.13 -1.91
CA GLY A 59 4.75 -9.99 -2.03
C GLY A 59 5.36 -8.83 -2.81
N ARG A 60 6.60 -8.45 -2.49
CA ARG A 60 7.33 -7.39 -3.20
C ARG A 60 7.54 -7.72 -4.68
N ARG A 61 7.82 -8.97 -5.03
CA ARG A 61 7.90 -9.42 -6.45
C ARG A 61 6.56 -9.25 -7.16
N LYS A 62 5.44 -9.57 -6.50
CA LYS A 62 4.10 -9.38 -7.07
C LYS A 62 3.76 -7.89 -7.23
N LEU A 63 4.09 -7.04 -6.26
CA LEU A 63 3.90 -5.58 -6.37
C LEU A 63 4.69 -4.99 -7.55
N LYS A 64 5.94 -5.44 -7.76
CA LYS A 64 6.74 -5.01 -8.92
C LYS A 64 6.03 -5.31 -10.24
N LYS A 65 5.46 -6.52 -10.38
CA LYS A 65 4.68 -6.90 -11.56
C LYS A 65 3.41 -6.06 -11.74
N LEU A 66 2.69 -5.76 -10.66
CA LEU A 66 1.49 -4.90 -10.72
C LEU A 66 1.85 -3.49 -11.19
N PHE A 67 2.97 -2.95 -10.72
CA PHE A 67 3.48 -1.64 -11.13
C PHE A 67 3.87 -1.59 -12.61
N GLU A 68 4.59 -2.61 -13.10
CA GLU A 68 5.00 -2.70 -14.51
C GLU A 68 3.79 -2.84 -15.45
N LYS A 69 2.73 -3.51 -15.01
CA LYS A 69 1.49 -3.63 -15.78
C LYS A 69 0.64 -2.36 -15.82
N GLY A 70 1.01 -1.31 -15.09
CA GLY A 70 0.26 -0.05 -15.07
C GLY A 70 -1.16 -0.20 -14.51
N PHE A 71 -1.38 -1.17 -13.61
CA PHE A 71 -2.69 -1.38 -13.02
C PHE A 71 -3.10 -0.13 -12.24
N LYS A 72 -4.08 0.59 -12.77
CA LYS A 72 -4.76 1.70 -12.11
C LYS A 72 -6.17 1.21 -11.80
N ILE A 73 -6.54 1.24 -10.53
CA ILE A 73 -7.92 1.06 -10.09
C ILE A 73 -8.71 2.29 -10.53
#